data_AF-A0A6L7GWN6-F1
#
_entry.id   AF-A0A6L7GWN6-F1
#
_cell.length_a   1.000
_cell.length_b   1.000
_cell.length_c   1.000
_cell.angle_alpha   90.00
_cell.angle_beta   90.00
_cell.angle_gamma   90.00
#
_symmetry.space_group_name_H-M   'P 1'
#
loop_
_entity.id
_entity.type
_entity.pdbx_description
1 polymer ?
#
loop_
_entity_poly.entity_id
_entity_poly.type
_entity_poly.pdbx_seq_one_letter_code
_entity_poly.pdbx_strand_id
1 'polypeptide(L)'
;MARRRAGRRLVVAPLTLVVTALAASACLDLPSLNRPDIPDGIPPGAGVPTPYIDINAPGRTADLLGEWAAPIAESTRIPAIALEAYGNAAEIQRQQHPECGLAWTTLAGVAAVESKHGTHRGTDIAANGDTSPPIRGVALDGTRGNMQIHDTDGGTMDGDSVHDRAMGPFQFIPETWSRYGVDANGDGRADPDNIDDAALSAARYLCVSSGGDMTTPEGWEKAVKVYNNSTPYVLDVRDRANAYSINVRY
;
A
#
# COMPACT_ATOMS: atom_id res chain seq x y z
N MET A 1 38.57 -44.75 -83.33
CA MET A 1 38.47 -43.49 -84.09
C MET A 1 37.04 -42.95 -83.99
N ALA A 2 36.92 -41.72 -83.48
CA ALA A 2 35.82 -40.75 -83.55
C ALA A 2 34.37 -41.23 -83.79
N ARG A 3 33.47 -40.89 -82.85
CA ARG A 3 32.55 -39.74 -83.01
C ARG A 3 31.70 -39.55 -81.75
N ARG A 4 31.82 -38.36 -81.15
CA ARG A 4 30.95 -37.85 -80.08
C ARG A 4 29.52 -37.72 -80.60
N ARG A 5 28.53 -38.24 -79.86
CA ARG A 5 27.12 -37.83 -79.98
C ARG A 5 26.75 -37.06 -78.72
N ALA A 6 26.30 -35.82 -78.94
CA ALA A 6 25.85 -34.88 -77.92
C ALA A 6 24.52 -35.35 -77.31
N GLY A 7 24.53 -35.66 -76.02
CA GLY A 7 23.31 -35.86 -75.24
C GLY A 7 22.78 -34.53 -74.73
N ARG A 8 21.61 -34.11 -75.20
CA ARG A 8 20.79 -33.04 -74.63
C ARG A 8 20.51 -33.38 -73.17
N ARG A 9 21.09 -32.63 -72.22
CA ARG A 9 20.70 -32.68 -70.81
C ARG A 9 19.49 -31.76 -70.63
N LEU A 10 18.35 -32.32 -70.21
CA LEU A 10 17.22 -31.55 -69.69
C LEU A 10 17.71 -30.75 -68.47
N VAL A 11 17.51 -29.43 -68.52
CA VAL A 11 17.70 -28.55 -67.36
C VAL A 11 16.41 -28.65 -66.54
N VAL A 12 16.46 -29.37 -65.41
CA VAL A 12 15.44 -29.29 -64.37
C VAL A 12 15.86 -28.14 -63.45
N ALA A 13 15.15 -27.02 -63.53
CA ALA A 13 15.35 -25.90 -62.60
C ALA A 13 14.87 -26.31 -61.20
N PRO A 14 15.68 -26.15 -60.13
CA PRO A 14 15.22 -26.39 -58.78
C PRO A 14 14.27 -25.27 -58.35
N LEU A 15 13.09 -25.65 -57.88
CA LEU A 15 12.12 -24.75 -57.26
C LEU A 15 12.72 -24.25 -55.93
N THR A 16 13.28 -23.05 -55.90
CA THR A 16 13.75 -22.42 -54.67
C THR A 16 12.55 -22.00 -53.83
N LEU A 17 12.27 -22.76 -52.77
CA LEU A 17 11.32 -22.39 -51.74
C LEU A 17 11.93 -21.24 -50.91
N VAL A 18 11.52 -20.00 -51.17
CA VAL A 18 11.89 -18.86 -50.34
C VAL A 18 11.01 -18.89 -49.10
N VAL A 19 11.56 -19.37 -47.98
CA VAL A 19 10.93 -19.24 -46.67
C VAL A 19 11.19 -17.81 -46.19
N THR A 20 10.26 -16.91 -46.45
CA THR A 20 10.22 -15.59 -45.81
C THR A 20 9.85 -15.79 -44.35
N ALA A 21 10.84 -15.76 -43.46
CA ALA A 21 10.60 -15.65 -42.02
C ALA A 21 9.99 -14.26 -41.76
N LEU A 22 8.67 -14.17 -41.63
CA LEU A 22 8.03 -13.02 -41.01
C LEU A 22 8.46 -13.00 -39.55
N ALA A 23 9.41 -12.14 -39.20
CA ALA A 23 9.63 -11.75 -37.82
C ALA A 23 8.40 -10.96 -37.36
N ALA A 24 7.40 -11.68 -36.85
CA ALA A 24 6.35 -11.06 -36.07
C ALA A 24 7.00 -10.58 -34.77
N SER A 25 7.34 -9.29 -34.70
CA SER A 25 7.61 -8.61 -33.44
C SER A 25 6.32 -8.58 -32.64
N ALA A 26 5.99 -9.71 -32.01
CA ALA A 26 5.13 -9.71 -30.85
C ALA A 26 5.90 -8.98 -29.76
N CYS A 27 5.37 -7.84 -29.31
CA CYS A 27 5.71 -7.29 -27.99
C CYS A 27 5.24 -8.32 -26.97
N LEU A 28 6.05 -9.35 -26.75
CA LEU A 28 5.94 -10.19 -25.57
C LEU A 28 6.45 -9.31 -24.43
N ASP A 29 5.54 -8.90 -23.55
CA ASP A 29 5.91 -8.45 -22.20
C ASP A 29 6.62 -9.62 -21.53
N LEU A 30 7.93 -9.73 -21.76
CA LEU A 30 8.77 -10.62 -20.98
C LEU A 30 8.69 -10.12 -19.54
N PRO A 31 8.30 -10.97 -18.57
CA PRO A 31 8.37 -10.60 -17.18
C PRO A 31 9.80 -10.14 -16.93
N SER A 32 9.94 -8.94 -16.36
CA SER A 32 11.24 -8.42 -15.94
C SER A 32 11.96 -9.52 -15.14
N LEU A 33 13.01 -10.10 -15.71
CA LEU A 33 13.80 -11.18 -15.11
C LEU A 33 14.45 -10.81 -13.76
N ASN A 34 14.28 -9.55 -13.32
CA ASN A 34 14.87 -8.98 -12.12
C ASN A 34 13.84 -8.42 -11.10
N ARG A 35 12.53 -8.71 -11.23
CA ARG A 35 11.60 -8.36 -10.13
C ARG A 35 11.62 -9.49 -9.09
N PRO A 36 11.83 -9.18 -7.79
CA PRO A 36 11.71 -10.16 -6.73
C PRO A 36 10.32 -10.81 -6.76
N ASP A 37 10.26 -12.11 -6.49
CA ASP A 37 8.99 -12.80 -6.30
C ASP A 37 8.36 -12.31 -4.99
N ILE A 38 7.21 -11.64 -5.09
CA ILE A 38 6.51 -11.06 -3.93
C ILE A 38 5.60 -12.15 -3.36
N PRO A 39 5.72 -12.50 -2.06
CA PRO A 39 4.81 -13.45 -1.43
C PRO A 39 3.35 -13.01 -1.57
N ASP A 40 2.43 -13.98 -1.63
CA ASP A 40 0.99 -13.74 -1.76
C ASP A 40 0.21 -14.21 -0.52
N GLY A 41 0.91 -14.48 0.57
CA GLY A 41 0.36 -14.96 1.84
C GLY A 41 -0.60 -13.97 2.49
N ILE A 42 -1.60 -14.53 3.18
CA ILE A 42 -2.56 -13.82 4.03
C ILE A 42 -2.52 -14.51 5.42
N PRO A 43 -2.25 -13.79 6.52
CA PRO A 43 -1.82 -12.39 6.56
C PRO A 43 -0.49 -12.16 5.83
N PRO A 44 -0.21 -10.93 5.38
CA PRO A 44 1.08 -10.57 4.80
C PRO A 44 2.25 -10.78 5.77
N GLY A 45 3.45 -10.93 5.23
CA GLY A 45 4.68 -11.00 6.02
C GLY A 45 4.84 -9.78 6.94
N ALA A 46 5.33 -10.01 8.16
CA ALA A 46 5.47 -8.95 9.17
C ALA A 46 6.61 -7.95 8.88
N GLY A 47 7.51 -8.28 7.95
CA GLY A 47 8.66 -7.45 7.60
C GLY A 47 9.79 -7.47 8.62
N VAL A 48 10.66 -6.46 8.55
CA VAL A 48 11.69 -6.25 9.57
C VAL A 48 11.00 -6.03 10.92
N PRO A 49 11.34 -6.80 11.97
CA PRO A 49 10.71 -6.64 13.28
C PRO A 49 10.87 -5.21 13.81
N THR A 50 9.77 -4.60 14.26
CA THR A 50 9.81 -3.31 14.95
C THR A 50 10.54 -3.48 16.29
N PRO A 51 11.52 -2.62 16.62
CA PRO A 51 12.20 -2.70 17.91
C PRO A 51 11.25 -2.30 19.05
N TYR A 52 11.54 -2.82 20.25
CA TYR A 52 10.88 -2.35 21.47
C TYR A 52 11.29 -0.89 21.75
N ILE A 53 10.30 -0.03 21.97
CA ILE A 53 10.51 1.36 22.40
C ILE A 53 9.65 1.67 23.63
N ASP A 54 10.01 2.70 24.40
CA ASP A 54 9.15 3.23 25.45
C ASP A 54 8.03 4.06 24.82
N ILE A 55 6.85 3.46 24.69
CA ILE A 55 5.67 4.09 24.09
C ILE A 55 5.06 5.20 24.95
N ASN A 56 5.55 5.42 26.18
CA ASN A 56 5.14 6.52 27.04
C ASN A 56 6.24 7.59 27.19
N ALA A 57 7.31 7.49 26.40
CA ALA A 57 8.35 8.51 26.36
C ALA A 57 7.75 9.87 25.95
N PRO A 58 8.29 10.99 26.45
CA PRO A 58 7.78 12.32 26.11
C PRO A 58 8.02 12.64 24.63
N GLY A 59 7.10 13.40 24.04
CA GLY A 59 7.17 13.83 22.64
C GLY A 59 6.66 12.78 21.66
N ARG A 60 7.05 12.93 20.39
CA ARG A 60 6.68 12.01 19.31
C ARG A 60 7.47 10.70 19.45
N THR A 61 6.85 9.66 20.00
CA THR A 61 7.50 8.36 20.23
C THR A 61 7.99 7.68 18.95
N ALA A 62 7.40 8.01 17.80
CA ALA A 62 7.85 7.56 16.48
C ALA A 62 9.29 8.01 16.15
N ASP A 63 9.80 9.11 16.73
CA ASP A 63 11.19 9.56 16.54
C ASP A 63 12.23 8.52 17.00
N LEU A 64 11.84 7.64 17.94
CA LEU A 64 12.70 6.55 18.43
C LEU A 64 12.96 5.46 17.39
N LEU A 65 12.23 5.49 16.26
CA LEU A 65 12.29 4.47 15.21
C LEU A 65 13.10 4.91 13.98
N GLY A 66 13.71 6.10 13.99
CA GLY A 66 14.45 6.62 12.83
C GLY A 66 15.56 5.68 12.32
N GLU A 67 16.33 5.07 13.21
CA GLU A 67 17.39 4.10 12.82
C GLU A 67 16.83 2.83 12.17
N TRP A 68 15.67 2.37 12.64
CA TRP A 68 14.98 1.21 12.07
C TRP A 68 14.32 1.54 10.73
N ALA A 69 13.71 2.72 10.61
CA ALA A 69 12.98 3.16 9.43
C ALA A 69 13.92 3.48 8.25
N ALA A 70 15.09 4.09 8.51
CA ALA A 70 16.00 4.57 7.48
C ALA A 70 16.39 3.53 6.39
N PRO A 71 16.87 2.31 6.73
CA PRO A 71 17.21 1.32 5.70
C PRO A 71 15.98 0.79 4.95
N ILE A 72 14.81 0.71 5.61
CA ILE A 72 13.55 0.27 4.98
C ILE A 72 13.06 1.35 4.00
N ALA A 73 13.15 2.63 4.39
CA ALA A 73 12.78 3.77 3.56
C ALA A 73 13.59 3.81 2.26
N GLU A 74 14.90 3.57 2.35
CA GLU A 74 15.78 3.56 1.18
C GLU A 74 15.38 2.47 0.17
N SER A 75 15.08 1.26 0.65
CA SER A 75 14.77 0.12 -0.24
C SER A 75 13.34 0.16 -0.79
N THR A 76 12.37 0.56 0.04
CA THR A 76 10.93 0.58 -0.31
C THR A 76 10.48 1.87 -0.97
N ARG A 77 11.24 2.96 -0.79
CA ARG A 77 10.90 4.33 -1.18
C ARG A 77 9.67 4.89 -0.46
N ILE A 78 9.27 4.29 0.66
CA ILE A 78 8.32 4.88 1.59
C ILE A 78 9.02 6.03 2.33
N PRO A 79 8.37 7.19 2.56
CA PRO A 79 8.95 8.25 3.38
C PRO A 79 9.35 7.73 4.78
N ALA A 80 10.53 8.12 5.27
CA ALA A 80 11.03 7.67 6.57
C ALA A 80 10.07 8.01 7.72
N ILE A 81 9.51 9.24 7.72
CA ILE A 81 8.51 9.69 8.70
C ILE A 81 7.26 8.79 8.70
N ALA A 82 6.82 8.34 7.53
CA ALA A 82 5.69 7.42 7.43
C ALA A 82 6.02 6.04 8.00
N LEU A 83 7.22 5.52 7.75
CA LEU A 83 7.67 4.26 8.33
C LEU A 83 7.77 4.33 9.85
N GLU A 84 8.34 5.40 10.39
CA GLU A 84 8.38 5.68 11.83
C GLU A 84 6.97 5.62 12.43
N ALA A 85 5.99 6.29 11.81
CA ALA A 85 4.60 6.27 12.23
C ALA A 85 4.00 4.85 12.22
N TYR A 86 4.21 4.07 11.15
CA TYR A 86 3.70 2.70 11.05
C TYR A 86 4.34 1.75 12.06
N GLY A 87 5.66 1.89 12.28
CA GLY A 87 6.38 1.14 13.29
C GLY A 87 5.87 1.49 14.68
N ASN A 88 5.68 2.77 14.99
CA ASN A 88 5.20 3.24 16.29
C ASN A 88 3.80 2.71 16.57
N ALA A 89 2.89 2.82 15.60
CA ALA A 89 1.54 2.32 15.71
C ALA A 89 1.49 0.79 15.94
N ALA A 90 2.32 0.04 15.21
CA ALA A 90 2.43 -1.41 15.39
C ALA A 90 3.01 -1.77 16.77
N GLU A 91 4.02 -1.03 17.25
CA GLU A 91 4.63 -1.27 18.56
C GLU A 91 3.67 -0.93 19.71
N ILE A 92 2.93 0.16 19.62
CA ILE A 92 1.88 0.52 20.59
C ILE A 92 0.83 -0.60 20.67
N GLN A 93 0.32 -1.07 19.52
CA GLN A 93 -0.62 -2.19 19.49
C GLN A 93 0.01 -3.47 20.02
N ARG A 94 1.28 -3.76 19.74
CA ARG A 94 1.96 -4.95 20.26
C ARG A 94 2.08 -4.93 21.78
N GLN A 95 2.29 -3.77 22.40
CA GLN A 95 2.37 -3.65 23.86
C GLN A 95 0.99 -3.65 24.54
N GLN A 96 -0.03 -3.06 23.91
CA GLN A 96 -1.37 -2.89 24.51
C GLN A 96 -2.35 -4.01 24.16
N HIS A 97 -2.24 -4.56 22.95
CA HIS A 97 -3.13 -5.55 22.34
C HIS A 97 -2.31 -6.63 21.59
N PRO A 98 -1.41 -7.36 22.28
CA PRO A 98 -0.54 -8.36 21.65
C PRO A 98 -1.30 -9.44 20.88
N GLU A 99 -2.55 -9.74 21.29
CA GLU A 99 -3.45 -10.68 20.61
C GLU A 99 -3.78 -10.26 19.17
N CYS A 100 -3.76 -8.97 18.87
CA CYS A 100 -4.08 -8.47 17.54
C CYS A 100 -3.07 -8.93 16.48
N GLY A 101 -1.78 -8.99 16.83
CA GLY A 101 -0.73 -9.42 15.90
C GLY A 101 -0.57 -8.53 14.65
N LEU A 102 -1.03 -7.27 14.69
CA LEU A 102 -0.84 -6.29 13.61
C LEU A 102 0.65 -6.02 13.37
N ALA A 103 1.08 -6.11 12.11
CA ALA A 103 2.41 -5.70 11.67
C ALA A 103 2.39 -4.37 10.91
N TRP A 104 3.51 -3.63 10.96
CA TRP A 104 3.67 -2.34 10.27
C TRP A 104 3.44 -2.44 8.76
N THR A 105 3.73 -3.61 8.16
CA THR A 105 3.53 -3.86 6.72
C THR A 105 2.06 -3.76 6.31
N THR A 106 1.12 -4.12 7.19
CA THR A 106 -0.32 -3.97 6.91
C THR A 106 -0.71 -2.50 6.87
N LEU A 107 -0.22 -1.68 7.81
CA LEU A 107 -0.44 -0.23 7.81
C LEU A 107 0.15 0.43 6.56
N ALA A 108 1.37 0.04 6.20
CA ALA A 108 2.01 0.49 4.96
C ALA A 108 1.20 0.09 3.71
N GLY A 109 0.67 -1.14 3.67
CA GLY A 109 -0.19 -1.62 2.59
C GLY A 109 -1.45 -0.76 2.42
N VAL A 110 -2.14 -0.46 3.52
CA VAL A 110 -3.34 0.41 3.52
C VAL A 110 -2.97 1.81 3.07
N ALA A 111 -2.02 2.48 3.72
CA ALA A 111 -1.63 3.85 3.39
C ALA A 111 -1.09 4.02 1.96
N ALA A 112 -0.46 2.98 1.39
CA ALA A 112 -0.04 2.97 0.00
C ALA A 112 -1.23 3.08 -0.96
N VAL A 113 -2.29 2.30 -0.72
CA VAL A 113 -3.51 2.31 -1.54
C VAL A 113 -4.27 3.62 -1.34
N GLU A 114 -4.42 4.06 -0.09
CA GLU A 114 -5.21 5.25 0.25
C GLU A 114 -4.58 6.56 -0.23
N SER A 115 -3.27 6.73 -0.03
CA SER A 115 -2.65 8.05 -0.18
C SER A 115 -1.21 8.03 -0.68
N LYS A 116 -0.71 6.88 -1.15
CA LYS A 116 0.72 6.72 -1.47
C LYS A 116 1.59 7.12 -0.28
N HIS A 117 1.26 6.63 0.91
CA HIS A 117 1.99 6.92 2.16
C HIS A 117 1.98 8.40 2.54
N GLY A 118 0.84 9.09 2.39
CA GLY A 118 0.70 10.51 2.72
C GLY A 118 1.27 11.47 1.67
N THR A 119 1.62 10.98 0.47
CA THR A 119 2.24 11.80 -0.60
C THR A 119 1.33 12.07 -1.81
N HIS A 120 0.05 11.72 -1.70
CA HIS A 120 -0.91 11.88 -2.79
C HIS A 120 -1.02 13.35 -3.24
N ARG A 121 -1.09 13.60 -4.55
CA ARG A 121 -1.29 14.93 -5.17
C ARG A 121 -0.26 16.01 -4.75
N GLY A 122 0.98 15.60 -4.48
CA GLY A 122 2.05 16.54 -4.13
C GLY A 122 1.97 17.00 -2.68
N THR A 123 1.30 16.23 -1.83
CA THR A 123 1.35 16.39 -0.38
C THR A 123 2.73 15.98 0.13
N ASP A 124 3.29 16.81 1.00
CA ASP A 124 4.51 16.51 1.74
C ASP A 124 4.18 16.17 3.19
N ILE A 125 5.07 15.39 3.82
CA ILE A 125 4.99 15.03 5.24
C ILE A 125 6.06 15.83 5.98
N ALA A 126 5.64 16.67 6.91
CA ALA A 126 6.54 17.42 7.77
C ALA A 126 7.18 16.51 8.82
N ALA A 127 8.25 17.00 9.47
CA ALA A 127 8.99 16.23 10.47
C ALA A 127 8.15 15.84 11.69
N ASN A 128 7.08 16.58 11.99
CA ASN A 128 6.13 16.27 13.07
C ASN A 128 4.98 15.36 12.61
N GLY A 129 5.01 14.84 11.39
CA GLY A 129 3.99 13.96 10.83
C GLY A 129 2.84 14.66 10.10
N ASP A 130 2.75 16.00 10.17
CA ASP A 130 1.67 16.74 9.50
C ASP A 130 1.78 16.63 7.97
N THR A 131 0.64 16.42 7.32
CA THR A 131 0.56 16.37 5.86
C THR A 131 0.00 17.65 5.27
N SER A 132 0.71 18.21 4.29
CA SER A 132 0.32 19.48 3.66
C SER A 132 0.60 19.49 2.14
N PRO A 133 -0.34 19.98 1.32
CA PRO A 133 -1.71 20.34 1.68
C PRO A 133 -2.51 19.12 2.21
N PRO A 134 -3.60 19.32 2.97
CA PRO A 134 -4.40 18.22 3.46
C PRO A 134 -4.89 17.29 2.35
N ILE A 135 -4.92 15.98 2.63
CA ILE A 135 -5.38 14.99 1.66
C ILE A 135 -6.89 14.83 1.85
N ARG A 136 -7.66 15.26 0.86
CA ARG A 136 -9.13 15.08 0.84
C ARG A 136 -9.55 14.23 -0.36
N GLY A 137 -10.34 13.21 -0.06
CA GLY A 137 -11.00 12.36 -1.04
C GLY A 137 -12.04 13.12 -1.86
N VAL A 138 -12.62 12.42 -2.82
CA VAL A 138 -13.83 12.91 -3.51
C VAL A 138 -15.00 12.92 -2.53
N ALA A 139 -15.99 13.78 -2.79
CA ALA A 139 -17.28 13.70 -2.10
C ALA A 139 -17.90 12.31 -2.30
N LEU A 140 -18.34 11.70 -1.21
CA LEU A 140 -19.01 10.39 -1.21
C LEU A 140 -20.49 10.59 -1.54
N ASP A 141 -20.77 10.90 -2.80
CA ASP A 141 -22.11 11.24 -3.31
C ASP A 141 -22.82 10.08 -4.02
N GLY A 142 -22.24 8.87 -4.01
CA GLY A 142 -22.75 7.70 -4.71
C GLY A 142 -22.45 7.69 -6.21
N THR A 143 -21.72 8.67 -6.73
CA THR A 143 -21.33 8.74 -8.14
C THR A 143 -20.01 8.03 -8.39
N ARG A 144 -19.72 7.68 -9.66
CA ARG A 144 -18.44 7.05 -10.06
C ARG A 144 -18.11 5.76 -9.27
N GLY A 145 -19.11 5.10 -8.71
CA GLY A 145 -18.98 3.86 -7.97
C GLY A 145 -18.48 4.00 -6.53
N ASN A 146 -18.43 5.22 -5.96
CA ASN A 146 -18.18 5.39 -4.53
C ASN A 146 -19.46 5.18 -3.70
N MET A 147 -19.31 5.09 -2.38
CA MET A 147 -20.44 5.07 -1.46
C MET A 147 -21.11 6.44 -1.40
N GLN A 148 -22.41 6.47 -1.09
CA GLN A 148 -23.11 7.69 -0.72
C GLN A 148 -23.09 7.83 0.81
N ILE A 149 -22.41 8.86 1.32
CA ILE A 149 -22.32 9.21 2.74
C ILE A 149 -22.64 10.70 2.86
N HIS A 150 -23.75 11.00 3.54
CA HIS A 150 -24.14 12.38 3.83
C HIS A 150 -23.26 12.98 4.92
N ASP A 151 -23.13 14.31 4.93
CA ASP A 151 -22.40 15.05 5.97
C ASP A 151 -22.79 14.60 7.39
N THR A 152 -21.78 14.34 8.21
CA THR A 152 -21.96 13.88 9.61
C THR A 152 -21.52 14.90 10.66
N ASP A 153 -20.86 15.99 10.27
CA ASP A 153 -20.22 16.92 11.21
C ASP A 153 -20.37 18.42 10.85
N GLY A 154 -21.17 18.75 9.83
CA GLY A 154 -21.35 20.12 9.36
C GLY A 154 -20.20 20.61 8.47
N GLY A 155 -19.37 19.71 7.93
CA GLY A 155 -18.15 20.01 7.19
C GLY A 155 -16.97 20.44 8.09
N THR A 156 -17.00 20.09 9.37
CA THR A 156 -16.02 20.56 10.36
C THR A 156 -14.65 19.92 10.15
N MET A 157 -14.57 18.62 9.88
CA MET A 157 -13.30 17.90 9.73
C MET A 157 -12.80 17.89 8.27
N ASP A 158 -13.72 17.73 7.32
CA ASP A 158 -13.37 17.47 5.92
C ASP A 158 -13.62 18.65 4.95
N GLY A 159 -14.32 19.68 5.43
CA GLY A 159 -14.65 20.90 4.68
C GLY A 159 -15.85 20.79 3.73
N ASP A 160 -16.66 19.72 3.78
CA ASP A 160 -17.83 19.53 2.91
C ASP A 160 -19.11 19.36 3.72
N SER A 161 -19.97 20.39 3.72
CA SER A 161 -21.22 20.38 4.48
C SER A 161 -22.39 19.68 3.77
N VAL A 162 -22.12 18.81 2.79
CA VAL A 162 -23.16 18.09 2.02
C VAL A 162 -22.92 16.59 2.04
N HIS A 163 -21.70 16.15 1.70
CA HIS A 163 -21.31 14.75 1.73
C HIS A 163 -19.92 14.62 2.34
N ASP A 164 -19.75 13.62 3.19
CA ASP A 164 -18.45 13.34 3.80
C ASP A 164 -17.40 12.99 2.73
N ARG A 165 -16.15 13.30 3.06
CA ARG A 165 -14.94 13.00 2.31
C ARG A 165 -13.97 12.25 3.19
N ALA A 166 -13.23 11.35 2.56
CA ALA A 166 -12.09 10.73 3.20
C ALA A 166 -10.97 11.75 3.49
N MET A 167 -10.31 11.63 4.64
CA MET A 167 -9.36 12.59 5.18
C MET A 167 -7.99 11.95 5.44
N GLY A 168 -6.94 12.70 5.13
CA GLY A 168 -5.58 12.40 5.54
C GLY A 168 -4.94 11.15 4.92
N PRO A 169 -3.77 10.74 5.43
CA PRO A 169 -2.98 9.64 4.86
C PRO A 169 -3.68 8.28 4.85
N PHE A 170 -4.62 8.05 5.78
CA PHE A 170 -5.41 6.82 5.85
C PHE A 170 -6.84 7.00 5.35
N GLN A 171 -7.21 8.14 4.77
CA GLN A 171 -8.52 8.34 4.14
C GLN A 171 -9.71 8.01 5.05
N PHE A 172 -9.62 8.36 6.33
CA PHE A 172 -10.73 8.20 7.28
C PHE A 172 -11.89 9.12 6.92
N ILE A 173 -13.13 8.62 7.02
CA ILE A 173 -14.32 9.47 7.00
C ILE A 173 -14.60 10.04 8.41
N PRO A 174 -15.26 11.21 8.54
CA PRO A 174 -15.49 11.89 9.82
C PRO A 174 -16.10 11.00 10.92
N GLU A 175 -17.11 10.20 10.59
CA GLU A 175 -17.74 9.30 11.59
C GLU A 175 -16.75 8.26 12.15
N THR A 176 -15.93 7.65 11.30
CA THR A 176 -14.90 6.69 11.73
C THR A 176 -13.83 7.40 12.54
N TRP A 177 -13.40 8.59 12.11
CA TRP A 177 -12.43 9.39 12.86
C TRP A 177 -12.94 9.75 14.26
N SER A 178 -14.20 10.16 14.39
CA SER A 178 -14.83 10.47 15.68
C SER A 178 -14.79 9.29 16.67
N ARG A 179 -14.81 8.05 16.17
CA ARG A 179 -14.79 6.82 16.99
C ARG A 179 -13.39 6.26 17.24
N TYR A 180 -12.46 6.48 16.30
CA TYR A 180 -11.14 5.83 16.28
C TYR A 180 -9.94 6.77 16.28
N GLY A 181 -10.14 8.07 16.13
CA GLY A 181 -9.13 9.12 16.22
C GLY A 181 -8.37 9.05 17.53
N VAL A 182 -7.03 9.06 17.44
CA VAL A 182 -6.13 9.09 18.59
C VAL A 182 -4.96 10.01 18.31
N ASP A 183 -4.51 10.70 19.34
CA ASP A 183 -3.26 11.47 19.32
C ASP A 183 -2.09 10.49 19.55
N ALA A 184 -1.19 10.39 18.58
CA ALA A 184 -0.01 9.54 18.59
C ALA A 184 1.29 10.32 18.39
N ASN A 185 1.24 11.60 18.01
CA ASN A 185 2.41 12.48 17.97
C ASN A 185 2.68 13.18 19.33
N GLY A 186 1.72 13.14 20.26
CA GLY A 186 1.83 13.65 21.62
C GLY A 186 1.61 15.16 21.75
N ASP A 187 0.95 15.80 20.78
CA ASP A 187 0.69 17.25 20.77
C ASP A 187 -0.61 17.66 21.52
N GLY A 188 -1.40 16.68 21.97
CA GLY A 188 -2.65 16.86 22.69
C GLY A 188 -3.90 16.88 21.79
N ARG A 189 -3.77 16.64 20.48
CA ARG A 189 -4.88 16.71 19.52
C ARG A 189 -4.78 15.61 18.46
N ALA A 190 -5.80 14.75 18.43
CA ALA A 190 -5.97 13.81 17.32
C ALA A 190 -6.32 14.54 16.01
N ASP A 191 -5.44 14.46 15.02
CA ASP A 191 -5.59 15.06 13.69
C ASP A 191 -5.57 14.00 12.57
N PRO A 192 -6.61 13.88 11.72
CA PRO A 192 -6.58 12.95 10.60
C PRO A 192 -5.50 13.29 9.57
N ASP A 193 -5.04 14.54 9.52
CA ASP A 193 -3.99 15.01 8.62
C ASP A 193 -2.57 14.85 9.20
N ASN A 194 -2.42 14.29 10.41
CA ASN A 194 -1.14 13.85 10.94
C ASN A 194 -0.95 12.33 10.72
N ILE A 195 0.18 11.92 10.15
CA ILE A 195 0.41 10.52 9.78
C ILE A 195 0.60 9.60 10.98
N ASP A 196 1.12 10.10 12.11
CA ASP A 196 1.26 9.31 13.33
C ASP A 196 -0.11 8.97 13.92
N ASP A 197 -0.95 9.99 14.06
CA ASP A 197 -2.32 9.88 14.55
C ASP A 197 -3.14 8.95 13.65
N ALA A 198 -3.09 9.20 12.35
CA ALA A 198 -3.81 8.40 11.36
C ALA A 198 -3.33 6.93 11.36
N ALA A 199 -2.02 6.68 11.52
CA ALA A 199 -1.48 5.31 11.59
C ALA A 199 -1.95 4.56 12.84
N LEU A 200 -1.91 5.19 14.03
CA LEU A 200 -2.37 4.53 15.24
C LEU A 200 -3.90 4.35 15.27
N SER A 201 -4.66 5.31 14.75
CA SER A 201 -6.09 5.17 14.53
C SER A 201 -6.42 4.00 13.60
N ALA A 202 -5.68 3.85 12.50
CA ALA A 202 -5.82 2.73 11.57
C ALA A 202 -5.51 1.40 12.26
N ALA A 203 -4.40 1.35 13.00
CA ALA A 203 -4.00 0.18 13.77
C ALA A 203 -5.10 -0.27 14.73
N ARG A 204 -5.65 0.66 15.51
CA ARG A 204 -6.76 0.39 16.43
C ARG A 204 -8.01 -0.07 15.69
N TYR A 205 -8.37 0.59 14.60
CA TYR A 205 -9.55 0.26 13.81
C TYR A 205 -9.48 -1.14 13.20
N LEU A 206 -8.33 -1.52 12.65
CA LEU A 206 -8.07 -2.85 12.12
C LEU A 206 -8.13 -3.93 13.21
N CYS A 207 -7.47 -3.71 14.35
CA CYS A 207 -7.48 -4.66 15.47
C CYS A 207 -8.89 -4.91 16.02
N VAL A 208 -9.70 -3.86 16.20
CA VAL A 208 -11.09 -4.03 16.64
C VAL A 208 -11.91 -4.77 15.59
N SER A 209 -11.70 -4.45 14.32
CA SER A 209 -12.47 -5.00 13.20
C SER A 209 -12.18 -6.47 12.90
N SER A 210 -10.95 -6.94 13.13
CA SER A 210 -10.61 -8.37 13.03
C SER A 210 -11.36 -9.21 14.06
N GLY A 211 -11.80 -8.62 15.17
CA GLY A 211 -12.23 -9.34 16.37
C GLY A 211 -11.09 -9.59 17.35
N GLY A 212 -9.99 -8.84 17.22
CA GLY A 212 -8.83 -8.90 18.11
C GLY A 212 -7.72 -9.85 17.66
N ASP A 213 -7.80 -10.46 16.49
CA ASP A 213 -6.77 -11.35 15.96
C ASP A 213 -6.61 -11.18 14.44
N MET A 214 -5.51 -10.54 14.02
CA MET A 214 -5.12 -10.38 12.61
C MET A 214 -4.05 -11.39 12.18
N THR A 215 -3.73 -12.38 13.01
CA THR A 215 -2.75 -13.43 12.68
C THR A 215 -3.36 -14.55 11.82
N THR A 216 -4.69 -14.57 11.68
CA THR A 216 -5.43 -15.49 10.82
C THR A 216 -5.79 -14.84 9.48
N PRO A 217 -5.88 -15.61 8.38
CA PRO A 217 -6.34 -15.09 7.10
C PRO A 217 -7.72 -14.42 7.21
N GLU A 218 -8.66 -15.05 7.91
CA GLU A 218 -10.03 -14.56 8.08
C GLU A 218 -10.06 -13.25 8.87
N GLY A 219 -9.30 -13.16 9.96
CA GLY A 219 -9.22 -11.97 10.79
C GLY A 219 -8.59 -10.79 10.08
N TRP A 220 -7.49 -11.03 9.34
CA TRP A 220 -6.82 -10.00 8.54
C TRP A 220 -7.70 -9.49 7.40
N GLU A 221 -8.31 -10.38 6.62
CA GLU A 221 -9.22 -9.96 5.54
C GLU A 221 -10.42 -9.17 6.07
N LYS A 222 -11.01 -9.63 7.17
CA LYS A 222 -12.12 -8.95 7.82
C LYS A 222 -11.74 -7.54 8.26
N ALA A 223 -10.54 -7.37 8.82
CA ALA A 223 -10.02 -6.06 9.19
C ALA A 223 -9.81 -5.16 7.97
N VAL A 224 -9.17 -5.63 6.91
CA VAL A 224 -8.89 -4.77 5.74
C VAL A 224 -10.18 -4.38 5.00
N LYS A 225 -11.19 -5.25 4.97
CA LYS A 225 -12.50 -4.97 4.35
C LYS A 225 -13.27 -3.83 5.00
N VAL A 226 -12.91 -3.37 6.21
CA VAL A 226 -13.60 -2.22 6.84
C VAL A 226 -13.21 -0.87 6.22
N TYR A 227 -12.05 -0.78 5.55
CA TYR A 227 -11.71 0.39 4.73
C TYR A 227 -12.51 0.40 3.43
N ASN A 228 -12.54 -0.74 2.74
CA ASN A 228 -13.30 -0.92 1.52
C ASN A 228 -13.68 -2.39 1.35
N ASN A 229 -14.98 -2.67 1.31
CA ASN A 229 -15.50 -4.03 1.22
C ASN A 229 -15.40 -4.58 -0.22
N SER A 230 -14.17 -4.76 -0.68
CA SER A 230 -13.81 -5.11 -2.06
C SER A 230 -12.65 -6.10 -2.06
N THR A 231 -12.84 -7.28 -2.65
CA THR A 231 -11.74 -8.26 -2.80
C THR A 231 -10.54 -7.68 -3.55
N PRO A 232 -10.70 -6.94 -4.67
CA PRO A 232 -9.58 -6.24 -5.30
C PRO A 232 -8.79 -5.33 -4.35
N TYR A 233 -9.47 -4.59 -3.46
CA TYR A 233 -8.81 -3.73 -2.48
C TYR A 233 -7.97 -4.53 -1.49
N VAL A 234 -8.54 -5.60 -0.93
CA VAL A 234 -7.84 -6.50 0.00
C VAL A 234 -6.58 -7.09 -0.62
N LEU A 235 -6.65 -7.50 -1.89
CA LEU A 235 -5.51 -8.05 -2.62
C LEU A 235 -4.44 -6.99 -2.92
N ASP A 236 -4.81 -5.75 -3.27
CA ASP A 236 -3.85 -4.66 -3.49
C ASP A 236 -3.12 -4.29 -2.18
N VAL A 237 -3.86 -4.21 -1.06
CA VAL A 237 -3.26 -4.01 0.28
C VAL A 237 -2.32 -5.17 0.62
N ARG A 238 -2.74 -6.42 0.39
CA ARG A 238 -1.93 -7.62 0.66
C ARG A 238 -0.63 -7.60 -0.14
N ASP A 239 -0.71 -7.35 -1.45
CA ASP A 239 0.45 -7.42 -2.35
C ASP A 239 1.48 -6.34 -2.00
N ARG A 240 1.02 -5.13 -1.68
CA ARG A 240 1.88 -4.04 -1.18
C ARG A 240 2.52 -4.40 0.15
N ALA A 241 1.73 -4.88 1.11
CA ALA A 241 2.22 -5.28 2.42
C ALA A 241 3.28 -6.40 2.31
N ASN A 242 3.06 -7.42 1.46
CA ASN A 242 4.03 -8.48 1.22
C ASN A 242 5.29 -7.97 0.53
N ALA A 243 5.19 -7.04 -0.42
CA ALA A 243 6.37 -6.42 -1.04
C ALA A 243 7.21 -5.65 0.01
N TYR A 244 6.55 -4.87 0.87
CA TYR A 244 7.22 -4.15 1.95
C TYR A 244 7.83 -5.10 2.99
N SER A 245 7.21 -6.27 3.22
CA SER A 245 7.74 -7.28 4.14
C SER A 245 9.10 -7.85 3.73
N ILE A 246 9.43 -7.78 2.44
CA ILE A 246 10.73 -8.18 1.89
C ILE A 246 11.56 -6.96 1.43
N ASN A 247 11.22 -5.76 1.93
CA ASN A 247 11.92 -4.51 1.65
C ASN A 247 11.93 -4.10 0.15
N VAL A 248 10.90 -4.51 -0.60
CA VAL A 248 10.74 -4.22 -2.03
C VAL A 248 9.74 -3.09 -2.24
N ARG A 249 10.08 -2.16 -3.14
CA ARG A 249 9.15 -1.14 -3.63
C ARG A 249 8.08 -1.76 -4.53
N TYR A 250 6.82 -1.42 -4.28
CA TYR A 250 5.66 -1.78 -5.10
C TYR A 250 5.17 -0.60 -5.95
#